data_AF-A0A9D5V9V6-F1
#
_entry.id   AF-A0A9D5V9V6-F1
#
_cell.length_a   1.000
_cell.length_b   1.000
_cell.length_c   1.000
_cell.angle_alpha   90.00
_cell.angle_beta   90.00
_cell.angle_gamma   90.00
#
_symmetry.space_group_name_H-M   'P 1'
#
loop_
_entity.id
_entity.type
_entity.pdbx_description
1 polymer ?
#
loop_
_entity_poly.entity_id
_entity_poly.type
_entity_poly.pdbx_seq_one_letter_code
_entity_poly.pdbx_strand_id
1 'polypeptide(L)' 'MDVLIYMIPIALTMGLLALAGFLWSLKSGQFEDMEGAANRILFDDLPVPPKAKEPPRDAGENSSEDSRK' A
#
# COMPACT_ATOMS: atom_id res chain seq x y z
N MET A 1 -5.94 4.50 -51.62
CA MET A 1 -6.72 4.48 -50.36
C MET A 1 -6.14 3.42 -49.41
N ASP A 2 -4.83 3.21 -49.49
CA ASP A 2 -4.19 1.99 -49.01
C ASP A 2 -3.71 2.13 -47.57
N VAL A 3 -3.42 3.37 -47.15
CA VAL A 3 -2.95 3.65 -45.78
C VAL A 3 -4.04 3.38 -44.74
N LEU A 4 -5.31 3.64 -45.06
CA LEU A 4 -6.44 3.38 -44.17
C LEU A 4 -6.60 1.88 -43.88
N ILE A 5 -6.34 1.04 -44.89
CA ILE A 5 -6.39 -0.43 -44.76
C ILE A 5 -5.40 -0.95 -43.72
N TYR A 6 -4.25 -0.28 -43.55
CA TYR A 6 -3.27 -0.64 -42.53
C TYR A 6 -3.51 0.08 -41.20
N MET A 7 -3.87 1.36 -41.23
CA MET A 7 -4.07 2.16 -40.02
C MET A 7 -5.25 1.69 -39.16
N ILE A 8 -6.37 1.27 -39.79
CA ILE A 8 -7.54 0.78 -39.07
C ILE A 8 -7.22 -0.45 -38.21
N PRO A 9 -6.66 -1.56 -38.76
CA PRO A 9 -6.34 -2.73 -37.95
C PRO A 9 -5.22 -2.45 -36.93
N ILE A 10 -4.24 -1.60 -37.26
CA ILE A 10 -3.19 -1.21 -36.31
C ILE A 10 -3.79 -0.46 -35.12
N ALA A 11 -4.62 0.55 -35.36
CA ALA A 11 -5.26 1.34 -34.31
C ALA A 11 -6.22 0.48 -33.46
N LEU A 12 -7.02 -0.39 -34.10
CA LEU A 12 -7.89 -1.31 -33.38
C LEU A 12 -7.09 -2.28 -32.51
N THR A 13 -5.99 -2.82 -33.02
CA THR A 13 -5.13 -3.74 -32.27
C THR A 13 -4.47 -3.03 -31.09
N MET A 14 -3.95 -1.81 -31.28
CA MET A 14 -3.41 -1.01 -30.17
C MET A 14 -4.49 -0.70 -29.13
N GLY A 15 -5.70 -0.33 -29.56
CA GLY A 15 -6.82 -0.08 -28.65
C GLY A 15 -7.21 -1.32 -27.86
N LEU A 16 -7.26 -2.49 -28.51
CA LEU A 16 -7.60 -3.76 -27.86
C LEU A 16 -6.51 -4.19 -26.86
N LEU A 17 -5.23 -4.03 -27.23
CA LEU A 17 -4.10 -4.31 -26.34
C LEU A 17 -4.12 -3.40 -25.11
N ALA A 18 -4.36 -2.10 -25.30
CA ALA A 18 -4.48 -1.15 -24.20
C ALA A 18 -5.65 -1.50 -23.29
N LEU A 19 -6.82 -1.84 -23.86
CA LEU A 19 -7.99 -2.26 -23.09
C LEU A 19 -7.73 -3.55 -22.31
N ALA A 20 -7.12 -4.56 -22.94
CA ALA A 20 -6.76 -5.81 -22.27
C ALA A 20 -5.77 -5.58 -21.12
N GLY A 21 -4.75 -4.74 -21.33
CA GLY A 21 -3.81 -4.35 -20.29
C GLY A 21 -4.50 -3.61 -19.14
N PHE A 22 -5.42 -2.71 -19.44
CA PHE A 22 -6.21 -1.99 -18.44
C PHE A 22 -7.10 -2.93 -17.61
N LEU A 23 -7.84 -3.84 -18.25
CA LEU A 23 -8.66 -4.83 -17.56
C LEU A 23 -7.82 -5.79 -16.70
N TRP A 24 -6.63 -6.18 -17.18
CA TRP A 24 -5.68 -6.97 -16.40
C TRP A 24 -5.15 -6.20 -15.18
N SER A 25 -4.87 -4.90 -15.33
CA SER A 25 -4.45 -4.01 -14.22
C SER A 25 -5.53 -3.89 -13.14
N LEU A 26 -6.80 -3.74 -13.55
CA LEU A 26 -7.93 -3.73 -12.61
C LEU A 26 -8.06 -5.06 -11.88
N LYS A 27 -7.97 -6.19 -12.58
CA LYS A 27 -8.02 -7.52 -11.97
C LYS A 27 -6.84 -7.77 -11.02
N SER A 28 -5.69 -7.18 -11.28
CA SER A 28 -4.47 -7.37 -10.48
C SER A 28 -4.44 -6.54 -9.20
N GLY A 29 -5.47 -5.72 -8.94
CA GLY A 29 -5.58 -4.95 -7.70
C GLY A 29 -4.52 -3.85 -7.52
N GLN A 30 -3.78 -3.49 -8.58
CA GLN A 30 -2.71 -2.47 -8.49
C GLN A 30 -3.20 -1.09 -8.04
N PHE A 31 -4.48 -0.80 -8.20
CA PHE A 31 -5.08 0.47 -7.79
C PHE A 31 -5.38 0.55 -6.30
N GLU A 32 -5.40 -0.57 -5.56
CA GLU A 32 -5.70 -0.58 -4.12
C GLU A 32 -4.53 -0.05 -3.27
N ASP A 33 -3.28 -0.23 -3.71
CA ASP A 33 -2.09 0.28 -3.00
C ASP A 33 -1.78 1.76 -3.32
N MET A 34 -2.48 2.38 -4.29
CA MET A 34 -2.30 3.80 -4.60
C MET A 34 -2.78 4.70 -3.45
N GLU A 35 -3.82 4.30 -2.71
CA GLU A 35 -4.34 5.05 -1.56
C GLU A 35 -3.34 5.02 -0.38
N GLY A 36 -2.71 3.87 -0.13
CA GLY A 36 -1.67 3.72 0.89
C GLY A 36 -0.34 4.40 0.52
N ALA A 37 0.04 4.42 -0.75
CA ALA A 37 1.21 5.16 -1.23
C ALA A 37 1.03 6.68 -1.12
N ALA A 38 -0.17 7.20 -1.43
CA ALA A 38 -0.51 8.61 -1.26
C ALA A 38 -0.50 9.06 0.21
N ASN A 39 -0.91 8.18 1.13
CA ASN A 39 -0.80 8.45 2.56
C ASN A 39 0.65 8.52 3.03
N ARG A 40 1.53 7.63 2.53
CA ARG A 40 2.96 7.62 2.89
C ARG A 40 3.69 8.87 2.40
N ILE A 41 3.51 9.28 1.14
CA ILE A 41 4.19 10.48 0.60
C ILE A 41 3.83 11.78 1.36
N LEU A 42 2.62 11.87 1.94
CA LEU A 42 2.19 13.06 2.69
C LEU A 42 2.77 13.11 4.11
N PHE A 43 3.05 11.96 4.72
CA PHE A 43 3.44 11.86 6.12
C PHE A 43 4.90 11.40 6.34
N ASP A 44 5.60 10.92 5.31
CA ASP A 44 6.98 10.40 5.39
C ASP A 44 8.00 11.49 5.77
N ASP A 45 7.73 12.77 5.48
CA ASP A 45 8.60 13.89 5.84
C ASP A 45 8.36 14.40 7.28
N LEU A 46 7.34 13.89 7.98
CA LEU A 46 7.10 14.27 9.36
C LEU A 46 8.00 13.45 10.30
N PRO A 47 8.73 14.11 11.21
CA PRO A 47 9.52 13.40 12.20
C PRO A 47 8.57 12.54 13.06
N VAL A 48 8.73 11.22 12.98
CA VAL A 48 7.99 10.27 13.82
C VAL A 48 8.31 10.60 15.28
N PRO A 49 7.33 11.05 16.09
CA PRO A 49 7.59 11.32 17.48
C PRO A 49 8.08 10.02 18.12
N PRO A 50 9.22 10.04 18.84
CA PRO A 50 9.81 8.83 19.38
C PRO A 50 8.74 8.14 20.23
N LYS A 51 8.38 6.91 19.85
CA LYS A 51 7.43 6.10 20.61
C LYS A 51 8.02 5.98 22.01
N ALA A 52 7.44 6.71 22.97
CA ALA A 52 7.86 6.67 24.35
C ALA A 52 7.87 5.20 24.72
N LYS A 53 9.07 4.68 25.06
CA LYS A 53 9.21 3.31 25.55
C LYS A 53 8.24 3.22 26.71
N GLU A 54 7.13 2.50 26.51
CA GLU A 54 6.28 2.15 27.64
C GLU A 54 7.22 1.41 28.60
N PRO A 55 7.38 1.92 29.84
CA PRO A 55 8.20 1.22 30.81
C PRO A 55 7.62 -0.18 30.95
N PRO A 56 8.46 -1.22 31.02
CA PRO A 56 8.00 -2.59 31.23
C PRO A 56 7.00 -2.61 32.37
N ARG A 57 5.74 -2.96 32.09
CA ARG A 57 4.68 -3.15 33.09
C ARG A 57 4.86 -4.48 33.84
N ASP A 58 6.11 -4.81 34.17
CA ASP A 58 6.48 -5.98 34.95
C ASP A 58 7.67 -5.62 35.84
N ALA A 59 7.37 -4.84 36.87
CA ALA A 59 8.25 -4.67 38.02
C ALA A 59 7.42 -4.85 39.30
N GLY A 60 7.34 -6.10 39.75
CA GLY A 60 7.28 -6.39 41.18
C GLY A 60 5.90 -6.61 41.80
N GLU A 61 5.09 -7.50 41.25
CA GLU A 61 4.06 -8.19 42.05
C GLU A 61 4.69 -9.43 42.71
N ASN A 62 5.62 -9.20 43.64
CA ASN A 62 6.17 -10.22 44.53
C ASN A 62 6.65 -9.52 45.82
N SER A 63 5.72 -9.16 46.71
CA SER A 63 6.07 -8.61 48.04
C SER A 63 4.98 -8.84 49.11
N SER A 64 4.14 -9.87 48.98
CA SER A 64 3.21 -10.25 50.06
C SER A 64 3.56 -11.57 50.76
N GLU A 65 4.68 -12.22 50.41
CA GLU A 65 5.14 -13.43 51.12
C GLU A 65 5.95 -13.17 52.40
N ASP A 66 6.36 -11.93 52.70
CA ASP A 66 7.24 -11.66 53.84
C ASP A 66 6.76 -10.49 54.69
N SER A 67 5.61 -10.67 55.36
CA SER A 67 5.32 -9.93 56.58
C SER A 67 4.26 -10.64 57.42
N ARG A 68 4.76 -11.36 58.43
CA ARG A 68 4.11 -11.67 59.72
C ARG A 68 3.07 -12.81 59.70
N LYS A 69 3.28 -13.94 60.38
CA LYS A 69 4.03 -14.20 61.62
C LYS A 69 3.60 -13.31 62.79
#